data_AF-A0A8K0J8I4-F1
#
_entry.id   AF-A0A8K0J8I4-F1
#
_cell.length_a   1.000
_cell.length_b   1.000
_cell.length_c   1.000
_cell.angle_alpha   90.00
_cell.angle_beta   90.00
_cell.angle_gamma   90.00
#
_symmetry.space_group_name_H-M   'P 1'
#
loop_
_entity.id
_entity.type
_entity.pdbx_description
1 polymer ?
#
loop_
_entity_poly.entity_id
_entity_poly.type
_entity_poly.pdbx_seq_one_letter_code
_entity_poly.pdbx_strand_id
1 'polypeptide(L)'
;VLPAVYYFIEDVVAVNAGAGRPYREALAARYKASPRFRRLLYRQSLFWCVPSLVLAAALTVVAVHPDMPAEGAYGVCWAAPFLFWGVWGAITVRWCKRDMARERLEWETDNGTVENKTARRPAMETHVEAKGDEAGERDGQQV
;
A
#
# COMPACT_ATOMS: atom_id res chain seq x y z
N VAL A 1 7.72 -24.00 -1.13
CA VAL A 1 6.82 -23.73 0.02
C VAL A 1 6.22 -22.33 -0.13
N LEU A 2 4.93 -22.15 0.17
CA LEU A 2 4.27 -20.84 0.12
C LEU A 2 4.41 -20.13 1.49
N PRO A 3 4.45 -18.79 1.52
CA PRO A 3 4.53 -18.05 2.78
C PRO A 3 3.28 -18.27 3.64
N ALA A 4 3.43 -18.26 4.97
CA ALA A 4 2.34 -18.54 5.92
C ALA A 4 1.09 -17.67 5.68
N VAL A 5 1.29 -16.39 5.36
CA VAL A 5 0.19 -15.46 5.07
C VAL A 5 -0.60 -15.87 3.82
N TYR A 6 -0.01 -16.57 2.86
CA TYR A 6 -0.75 -17.09 1.71
C TYR A 6 -1.84 -18.06 2.17
N TYR A 7 -1.47 -19.04 3.01
CA TYR A 7 -2.43 -20.01 3.54
C TYR A 7 -3.46 -19.35 4.44
N PHE A 8 -3.05 -18.35 5.24
CA PHE A 8 -3.99 -17.61 6.08
C PHE A 8 -5.05 -16.87 5.27
N ILE A 9 -4.65 -16.20 4.18
CA ILE A 9 -5.59 -15.52 3.28
C ILE A 9 -6.52 -16.54 2.62
N GLU A 10 -5.97 -17.65 2.14
CA GLU A 10 -6.74 -18.74 1.53
C GLU A 10 -7.81 -19.27 2.50
N ASP A 11 -7.42 -19.58 3.74
CA ASP A 11 -8.33 -20.12 4.75
C ASP A 11 -9.43 -19.11 5.13
N VAL A 12 -9.04 -17.87 5.41
CA VAL A 12 -10.00 -16.82 5.80
C VAL A 12 -10.96 -16.48 4.67
N VAL A 13 -10.47 -16.28 3.45
CA VAL A 13 -11.32 -15.79 2.36
C VAL A 13 -12.02 -16.91 1.62
N ALA A 14 -11.32 -18.01 1.33
CA ALA A 14 -11.94 -19.11 0.59
C ALA A 14 -12.87 -19.94 1.47
N VAL A 15 -12.55 -20.12 2.75
CA VAL A 15 -13.34 -20.95 3.68
C VAL A 15 -14.29 -20.09 4.50
N ASN A 16 -13.76 -19.18 5.34
CA ASN A 16 -14.59 -18.44 6.29
C ASN A 16 -15.53 -17.42 5.61
N ALA A 17 -15.11 -16.81 4.51
CA ALA A 17 -15.96 -15.91 3.71
C ALA A 17 -16.67 -16.61 2.54
N GLY A 18 -16.50 -17.93 2.38
CA GLY A 18 -17.22 -18.72 1.37
C GLY A 18 -16.82 -18.47 -0.09
N ALA A 19 -15.69 -17.81 -0.37
CA ALA A 19 -15.29 -17.50 -1.75
C ALA A 19 -14.83 -18.74 -2.57
N GLY A 20 -14.51 -19.85 -1.89
CA GLY A 20 -14.29 -21.16 -2.50
C GLY A 20 -13.15 -21.23 -3.52
N ARG A 21 -13.25 -22.20 -4.44
CA ARG A 21 -12.23 -22.50 -5.47
C ARG A 21 -11.89 -21.31 -6.39
N PRO A 22 -12.86 -20.51 -6.89
CA PRO A 22 -12.53 -19.39 -7.79
C PRO A 22 -11.54 -18.40 -7.17
N TYR A 23 -11.68 -18.12 -5.87
CA TYR A 23 -10.75 -17.25 -5.15
C TYR A 23 -9.34 -17.85 -5.09
N ARG A 24 -9.22 -19.16 -4.81
CA ARG A 24 -7.93 -19.84 -4.70
C ARG A 24 -7.18 -19.82 -6.02
N GLU A 25 -7.88 -20.06 -7.13
CA GLU A 25 -7.30 -20.03 -8.46
C GLU A 25 -6.86 -18.61 -8.85
N ALA A 26 -7.67 -17.59 -8.54
CA ALA A 26 -7.31 -16.19 -8.76
C ALA A 26 -6.10 -15.75 -7.91
N LEU A 27 -6.05 -16.15 -6.63
CA LEU A 27 -4.93 -15.87 -5.73
C LEU A 27 -3.65 -16.55 -6.22
N ALA A 28 -3.74 -17.81 -6.66
CA ALA A 28 -2.62 -18.55 -7.22
C ALA A 28 -2.12 -17.93 -8.54
N ALA A 29 -3.03 -17.49 -9.41
CA ALA A 29 -2.69 -16.79 -10.64
C ALA A 29 -1.96 -15.47 -10.35
N ARG A 30 -2.48 -14.65 -9.43
CA ARG A 30 -1.83 -13.40 -9.00
C ARG A 30 -0.45 -13.66 -8.41
N TYR A 31 -0.33 -14.67 -7.55
CA TYR A 31 0.94 -15.04 -6.92
C TYR A 31 1.99 -15.48 -7.95
N LYS A 32 1.59 -16.19 -9.00
CA LYS A 32 2.51 -16.57 -10.08
C LYS A 32 2.88 -15.38 -10.97
N ALA A 33 1.92 -14.49 -11.25
CA ALA A 33 2.09 -13.36 -12.16
C ALA A 33 2.93 -12.21 -11.58
N SER A 34 2.82 -11.93 -10.28
CA SER A 34 3.46 -10.74 -9.68
C SER A 34 4.58 -11.08 -8.70
N PRO A 35 5.86 -10.83 -9.07
CA PRO A 35 6.99 -10.96 -8.15
C PRO A 35 6.89 -10.06 -6.92
N ARG A 36 6.25 -8.89 -7.04
CA ARG A 36 6.04 -7.96 -5.91
C ARG A 36 5.02 -8.49 -4.94
N PHE A 37 3.91 -9.03 -5.43
CA PHE A 37 2.90 -9.65 -4.57
C PHE A 37 3.49 -10.82 -3.77
N ARG A 38 4.32 -11.67 -4.38
CA ARG A 38 5.04 -12.73 -3.65
C ARG A 38 5.91 -12.18 -2.53
N ARG A 39 6.66 -11.11 -2.82
CA ARG A 39 7.56 -10.47 -1.86
C ARG A 39 6.79 -9.80 -0.73
N LEU A 40 5.65 -9.21 -1.02
CA LEU A 40 4.72 -8.65 -0.03
C LEU A 40 4.25 -9.75 0.94
N LEU A 41 3.73 -10.87 0.44
CA LEU A 41 3.26 -11.96 1.31
C LEU A 41 4.37 -12.57 2.17
N TYR A 42 5.58 -12.70 1.62
CA TYR A 42 6.74 -13.18 2.39
C TYR A 42 7.13 -12.21 3.52
N ARG A 43 7.27 -10.91 3.20
CA ARG A 43 7.57 -9.87 4.19
C ARG A 43 6.49 -9.81 5.26
N GLN A 44 5.23 -9.96 4.86
CA GLN A 44 4.10 -9.97 5.76
C GLN A 44 4.14 -11.17 6.71
N SER A 45 4.57 -12.33 6.21
CA SER A 45 4.75 -13.52 7.06
C SER A 45 5.82 -13.29 8.13
N LEU A 46 6.97 -12.73 7.75
CA LEU A 46 8.02 -12.41 8.73
C LEU A 46 7.59 -11.32 9.71
N PHE A 47 6.91 -10.28 9.22
CA PHE A 47 6.43 -9.16 10.03
C PHE A 47 5.44 -9.58 11.10
N TRP A 48 4.62 -10.60 10.85
CA TRP A 48 3.73 -11.15 11.86
C TRP A 48 4.42 -12.20 12.72
N CYS A 49 5.19 -13.13 12.16
CA CYS A 49 5.77 -14.23 12.93
C CYS A 49 6.83 -13.76 13.93
N VAL A 50 7.80 -12.93 13.52
CA VAL A 50 8.94 -12.59 14.39
C VAL A 50 8.51 -11.79 15.62
N PRO A 51 7.76 -10.67 15.50
CA PRO A 51 7.31 -9.92 16.67
C PRO A 51 6.32 -10.70 17.53
N SER A 52 5.47 -11.56 16.94
CA SER A 52 4.56 -12.40 17.72
C SER A 52 5.31 -13.41 18.59
N LEU A 53 6.41 -13.99 18.09
CA LEU A 53 7.26 -14.88 18.88
C LEU A 53 7.95 -14.13 20.03
N VAL A 54 8.45 -12.91 19.77
CA VAL A 54 9.06 -12.07 20.80
C VAL A 54 8.03 -11.70 21.87
N LEU A 55 6.82 -11.30 21.46
CA LEU A 55 5.74 -11.00 22.39
C LEU A 55 5.33 -12.23 23.20
N ALA A 56 5.17 -13.39 22.55
CA ALA A 56 4.83 -14.64 23.22
C ALA A 56 5.89 -15.00 24.29
N ALA A 57 7.18 -14.92 23.95
CA ALA A 57 8.26 -15.19 24.90
C ALA A 57 8.22 -14.21 26.09
N ALA A 58 8.02 -12.91 25.83
CA ALA A 58 7.90 -11.91 26.89
C ALA A 58 6.70 -12.19 27.82
N LEU A 59 5.53 -12.53 27.25
CA LEU A 59 4.34 -12.87 28.03
C LEU A 59 4.50 -14.19 28.80
N THR A 60 5.22 -15.17 28.26
CA THR A 60 5.55 -16.40 29.00
C THR A 60 6.41 -16.09 30.22
N VAL A 61 7.44 -15.25 30.08
CA VAL A 61 8.28 -14.83 31.22
C VAL A 61 7.44 -14.16 32.31
N VAL A 62 6.53 -13.26 31.92
CA VAL A 62 5.58 -12.61 32.83
C VAL A 62 4.67 -13.64 33.51
N ALA A 63 4.10 -14.57 32.76
CA ALA A 63 3.14 -15.55 33.26
C ALA A 63 3.75 -16.55 34.27
N VAL A 64 5.03 -16.88 34.16
CA VAL A 64 5.70 -17.86 35.04
C VAL A 64 6.57 -17.22 36.12
N HIS A 65 6.60 -15.88 36.20
CA HIS A 65 7.43 -15.19 37.17
C HIS A 65 6.90 -15.38 38.60
N PRO A 66 7.72 -15.91 39.54
CA PRO A 66 7.24 -16.32 40.86
C PRO A 66 6.75 -15.15 41.72
N ASP A 67 7.28 -13.95 41.52
CA ASP A 67 6.91 -12.76 42.31
C ASP A 67 5.65 -12.05 41.77
N MET A 68 5.06 -12.54 40.67
CA MET A 68 3.92 -11.89 40.04
C MET A 68 2.58 -12.39 40.59
N PRO A 69 1.67 -11.50 41.03
CA PRO A 69 0.33 -11.91 41.42
C PRO A 69 -0.47 -12.42 40.21
N ALA A 70 -1.24 -13.49 40.40
CA ALA A 70 -1.98 -14.16 39.32
C ALA A 70 -2.93 -13.22 38.55
N GLU A 71 -3.63 -12.33 39.25
CA GLU A 71 -4.51 -11.34 38.65
C GLU A 71 -3.75 -10.35 37.74
N GLY A 72 -2.56 -9.94 38.16
CA GLY A 72 -1.69 -9.05 37.38
C GLY A 72 -1.15 -9.76 36.13
N ALA A 73 -0.69 -11.01 36.28
CA ALA A 73 -0.22 -11.83 35.17
C ALA A 73 -1.33 -12.05 34.14
N TYR A 74 -2.54 -12.39 34.61
CA TYR A 74 -3.71 -12.57 33.75
C TYR A 74 -4.06 -11.30 32.99
N GLY A 75 -4.16 -10.15 33.68
CA GLY A 75 -4.49 -8.87 33.07
C GLY A 75 -3.51 -8.47 31.97
N VAL A 76 -2.20 -8.61 32.21
CA VAL A 76 -1.15 -8.27 31.23
C VAL A 76 -1.19 -9.22 30.03
N CYS A 77 -1.22 -10.53 30.28
CA CYS A 77 -1.24 -11.54 29.23
C CYS A 77 -2.51 -11.49 28.38
N TRP A 78 -3.63 -11.01 28.93
CA TRP A 78 -4.86 -10.82 28.19
C TRP A 78 -4.87 -9.52 27.38
N ALA A 79 -4.45 -8.38 27.96
CA ALA A 79 -4.53 -7.08 27.31
C ALA A 79 -3.47 -6.86 26.22
N ALA A 80 -2.24 -7.33 26.44
CA ALA A 80 -1.12 -7.08 25.53
C ALA A 80 -1.35 -7.63 24.11
N PRO A 81 -1.90 -8.85 23.90
CA PRO A 81 -2.25 -9.34 22.57
C PRO A 81 -3.22 -8.46 21.79
N PHE A 82 -4.22 -7.86 22.45
CA PHE A 82 -5.19 -6.98 21.77
C PHE A 82 -4.55 -5.69 21.28
N LEU A 83 -3.72 -5.06 22.12
CA LEU A 83 -2.96 -3.87 21.73
C LEU A 83 -2.01 -4.18 20.58
N PHE A 84 -1.28 -5.29 20.67
CA PHE A 84 -0.40 -5.76 19.62
C PHE A 84 -1.17 -5.95 18.31
N TRP A 85 -2.27 -6.71 18.34
CA TRP A 85 -3.09 -7.00 17.16
C TRP A 85 -3.64 -5.72 16.52
N GLY A 86 -4.16 -4.78 17.32
CA GLY A 86 -4.69 -3.51 16.82
C GLY A 86 -3.63 -2.67 16.11
N VAL A 87 -2.46 -2.50 16.74
CA VAL A 87 -1.37 -1.68 16.18
C VAL A 87 -0.75 -2.35 14.95
N TRP A 88 -0.39 -3.64 15.03
CA TRP A 88 0.20 -4.37 13.90
C TRP A 88 -0.77 -4.55 12.75
N GLY A 89 -2.06 -4.75 13.04
CA GLY A 89 -3.14 -4.79 12.08
C GLY A 89 -3.25 -3.47 11.30
N ALA A 90 -3.26 -2.33 12.00
CA ALA A 90 -3.33 -1.03 11.35
C ALA A 90 -2.11 -0.74 10.45
N ILE A 91 -0.91 -1.11 10.91
CA ILE A 91 0.33 -0.99 10.11
C ILE A 91 0.24 -1.85 8.86
N THR A 92 -0.15 -3.12 9.03
CA THR A 92 -0.34 -4.09 7.95
C THR A 92 -1.28 -3.57 6.87
N VAL A 93 -2.46 -3.07 7.27
CA VAL A 93 -3.46 -2.56 6.33
C VAL A 93 -2.92 -1.39 5.52
N ARG A 94 -2.24 -0.44 6.17
CA ARG A 94 -1.62 0.70 5.47
C ARG A 94 -0.51 0.25 4.52
N TRP A 95 0.35 -0.68 4.95
CA TRP A 95 1.44 -1.18 4.14
C TRP A 95 0.93 -1.92 2.90
N CYS A 96 0.04 -2.92 3.07
CA CYS A 96 -0.52 -3.67 1.96
C CYS A 96 -1.22 -2.76 0.94
N LYS A 97 -2.00 -1.77 1.41
CA LYS A 97 -2.66 -0.79 0.53
C LYS A 97 -1.65 0.00 -0.30
N ARG A 98 -0.57 0.48 0.33
CA ARG A 98 0.49 1.23 -0.37
C ARG A 98 1.24 0.36 -1.38
N ASP A 99 1.57 -0.88 -1.03
CA ASP A 99 2.31 -1.78 -1.91
C ASP A 99 1.47 -2.24 -3.11
N MET A 100 0.18 -2.54 -2.91
CA MET A 100 -0.74 -2.86 -4.00
C MET A 100 -0.99 -1.66 -4.93
N ALA A 101 -1.03 -0.44 -4.40
CA ALA A 101 -1.14 0.77 -5.22
C ALA A 101 0.10 0.97 -6.09
N ARG A 102 1.29 0.74 -5.53
CA ARG A 102 2.55 0.79 -6.30
C ARG A 102 2.61 -0.30 -7.36
N GLU A 103 2.22 -1.52 -7.01
CA GLU A 103 2.11 -2.63 -7.95
C GLU A 103 1.20 -2.25 -9.12
N ARG A 104 0.02 -1.68 -8.85
CA ARG A 104 -0.88 -1.21 -9.93
C ARG A 104 -0.23 -0.19 -10.85
N LEU A 105 0.41 0.84 -10.29
CA LEU A 105 1.04 1.91 -11.09
C LEU A 105 2.17 1.37 -11.99
N GLU A 106 2.96 0.44 -11.49
CA GLU A 106 4.03 -0.19 -12.28
C GLU A 106 3.45 -1.04 -13.42
N TRP A 107 2.38 -1.79 -13.15
CA TRP A 107 1.69 -2.56 -14.19
C TRP A 107 1.05 -1.67 -15.27
N GLU A 108 0.52 -0.50 -14.90
CA GLU A 108 -0.02 0.48 -15.87
C GLU A 108 1.10 1.14 -16.69
N THR A 109 2.27 1.36 -16.10
CA THR A 109 3.44 1.91 -16.79
C THR A 109 4.02 0.90 -17.79
N ASP A 110 4.21 -0.35 -17.37
CA ASP A 110 4.78 -1.42 -18.21
C ASP A 110 3.85 -1.84 -19.36
N ASN A 111 2.53 -1.73 -19.19
CA ASN A 111 1.53 -2.03 -20.23
C ASN A 111 1.12 -0.80 -21.08
N GLY A 112 1.80 0.35 -20.92
CA GLY A 112 1.64 1.50 -21.80
C GLY A 112 0.34 2.31 -21.65
N THR A 113 -0.41 2.20 -20.55
CA THR A 113 -1.62 3.03 -20.31
C THR A 113 -1.32 4.43 -19.76
N VAL A 114 -0.07 4.71 -19.41
CA VAL A 114 0.40 6.10 -19.21
C VAL A 114 0.88 6.64 -20.56
N GLU A 115 -0.07 6.89 -21.45
CA GLU A 115 0.17 7.67 -22.66
C GLU A 115 0.67 9.05 -22.25
N ASN A 116 1.97 9.23 -22.44
CA ASN A 116 2.75 10.45 -22.56
C ASN A 116 1.95 11.78 -22.59
N LYS A 117 1.36 12.20 -21.45
CA LYS A 117 0.78 13.54 -21.28
C LYS A 117 1.82 14.66 -21.33
N THR A 118 3.10 14.33 -21.36
CA THR A 118 4.21 15.29 -21.38
C THR A 118 4.69 15.60 -22.81
N ALA A 119 4.33 14.81 -23.83
CA ALA A 119 4.80 15.01 -25.21
C ALA A 119 3.95 15.95 -26.08
N ARG A 120 2.80 16.44 -25.58
CA ARG A 120 1.95 17.39 -26.34
C ARG A 120 1.91 18.77 -25.69
N ARG A 121 3.07 19.39 -25.50
CA ARG A 121 3.14 20.86 -25.50
C ARG A 121 3.57 21.25 -26.92
N PRO A 122 2.65 21.64 -27.83
CA PRO A 122 3.07 22.16 -29.11
C PRO A 122 3.92 23.40 -28.83
N ALA A 123 5.11 23.43 -29.43
CA ALA A 123 5.96 24.60 -29.46
C ALA A 123 5.10 25.78 -29.90
N MET A 124 4.92 26.75 -29.01
CA MET A 124 4.30 28.01 -29.38
C MET A 124 5.32 28.71 -30.27
N GLU A 125 5.11 28.59 -31.57
CA GLU A 125 5.83 29.31 -32.61
C GLU A 125 5.75 30.81 -32.30
N THR A 126 6.89 31.40 -31.97
CA THR A 126 7.05 32.85 -31.98
C THR A 126 7.14 33.29 -33.43
N HIS A 127 6.00 33.47 -34.08
CA HIS A 127 5.91 34.24 -35.32
C HIS A 127 5.86 35.72 -34.96
N VAL A 128 6.96 36.39 -35.30
CA VAL A 128 7.14 37.83 -35.38
C VAL A 128 6.12 38.40 -36.38
N GLU A 129 5.26 39.30 -35.94
CA GLU A 129 4.46 40.16 -36.83
C GLU A 129 4.84 41.61 -36.60
N ALA A 130 5.61 42.17 -37.53
CA ALA A 130 5.82 43.59 -37.68
C ALA A 130 4.72 44.14 -38.60
N LYS A 131 3.83 44.97 -38.04
CA LYS A 131 2.82 45.77 -38.75
C LYS A 131 2.38 46.85 -37.75
N GLY A 132 2.79 48.11 -37.86
CA GLY A 132 2.52 49.03 -38.95
C GLY A 132 1.53 50.07 -38.41
N ASP A 133 1.99 50.96 -37.52
CA ASP A 133 1.17 52.01 -36.91
C ASP A 133 1.27 53.30 -37.76
N GLU A 134 0.30 53.47 -38.66
CA GLU A 134 -0.11 54.80 -39.13
C GLU A 134 -1.39 55.19 -38.36
N ALA A 135 -1.29 56.15 -37.44
CA ALA A 135 -2.44 56.90 -36.94
C ALA A 135 -2.05 58.25 -36.30
N GLY A 136 -2.13 59.30 -37.12
CA GLY A 136 -2.78 60.58 -36.79
C GLY A 136 -2.30 61.37 -35.56
N GLU A 137 -1.36 62.30 -35.79
CA GLU A 137 -1.18 63.46 -34.92
C GLU A 137 -2.10 64.61 -35.39
N ARG A 138 -2.88 65.13 -34.43
CA ARG A 138 -3.99 66.06 -34.63
C ARG A 138 -3.48 67.49 -34.82
N ASP A 139 -4.02 68.12 -35.85
CA ASP A 139 -4.02 69.57 -36.04
C ASP A 139 -4.66 70.28 -34.84
N GLY A 140 -3.96 71.31 -34.36
CA GLY A 140 -4.39 72.12 -33.24
C GLY A 140 -5.08 73.38 -33.73
N GLN A 141 -6.31 73.62 -33.29
CA GLN A 141 -6.84 74.98 -33.25
C GLN A 141 -7.84 75.15 -32.10
N GLN A 142 -7.39 75.91 -31.08
CA GLN A 142 -8.25 76.61 -30.11
C GLN A 142 -8.46 78.04 -30.62
N VAL A 143 -9.70 78.52 -30.52
CA VAL A 143 -10.08 79.89 -30.17
C VAL A 143 -10.95 79.77 -28.93
#